data_AF-A0A7G5C3U5-F1
#
_entry.id   AF-A0A7G5C3U5-F1
#
_cell.length_a   1.000
_cell.length_b   1.000
_cell.length_c   1.000
_cell.angle_alpha   90.00
_cell.angle_beta   90.00
_cell.angle_gamma   90.00
#
_symmetry.space_group_name_H-M   'P 1'
#
loop_
_entity.id
_entity.type
_entity.pdbx_description
1 polymer ?
#
loop_
_entity_poly.entity_id
_entity_poly.type
_entity_poly.pdbx_seq_one_letter_code
_entity_poly.pdbx_strand_id
1 'polypeptide(L)'
;MNKVKEVILNNALASGLESASRMRLPYECCGVVYGTLSIGGVLTADGFSLLRNGSASPIDTFAFHPEDWISAYYDAQKNQREIVGFFTPTRRGRQFRA
;
A
#
# COMPACT_ATOMS: atom_id res chain seq x y z
N MET A 1 13.02 13.34 13.08
CA MET A 1 12.48 12.31 12.17
C MET A 1 12.93 10.96 12.69
N ASN A 2 12.03 10.14 13.24
CA ASN A 2 12.39 8.82 13.74
C ASN A 2 12.76 7.95 12.53
N LYS A 3 14.02 7.47 12.48
CA LYS A 3 14.45 6.56 11.42
C LYS A 3 13.81 5.20 11.64
N VAL A 4 13.24 4.63 10.58
CA VAL A 4 12.81 3.23 10.57
C VAL A 4 14.07 2.36 10.66
N LYS A 5 14.09 1.45 11.64
CA LYS A 5 15.15 0.47 11.86
C LYS A 5 14.70 -0.94 11.49
N GLU A 6 13.42 -1.21 11.69
CA GLU A 6 12.80 -2.52 11.49
C GLU A 6 11.40 -2.36 10.94
N VAL A 7 11.00 -3.27 10.05
CA VAL A 7 9.65 -3.33 9.48
C VAL A 7 9.08 -4.71 9.81
N ILE A 8 7.97 -4.71 10.53
CA ILE A 8 7.20 -5.92 10.84
C ILE A 8 5.98 -5.93 9.93
N LEU A 9 5.92 -6.92 9.03
CA LEU A 9 4.69 -7.25 8.29
C LEU A 9 4.01 -8.42 8.99
N ASN A 10 2.73 -8.27 9.33
CA ASN A 10 1.97 -9.41 9.82
C ASN A 10 1.66 -10.40 8.68
N ASN A 11 1.54 -11.70 9.00
CA ASN A 11 1.27 -12.74 7.98
C ASN A 11 -0.09 -12.56 7.30
N ALA A 12 -1.10 -12.06 8.03
CA ALA A 12 -2.44 -11.85 7.47
C ALA A 12 -2.45 -10.78 6.37
N LEU A 13 -1.65 -9.74 6.52
CA LEU A 13 -1.42 -8.66 5.57
C LEU A 13 -0.72 -9.21 4.33
N ALA A 14 0.34 -10.00 4.51
CA ALA A 14 1.04 -10.64 3.39
C ALA A 14 0.09 -11.54 2.58
N SER A 15 -0.67 -12.42 3.23
CA SER A 15 -1.64 -13.29 2.57
C SER A 15 -2.80 -12.50 1.92
N GLY A 16 -3.26 -11.44 2.57
CA GLY A 16 -4.30 -10.56 2.04
C GLY A 16 -3.85 -9.83 0.77
N LEU A 17 -2.63 -9.31 0.76
CA LEU A 17 -2.02 -8.67 -0.41
C LEU A 17 -1.84 -9.66 -1.56
N GLU A 18 -1.40 -10.89 -1.27
CA GLU A 18 -1.26 -11.94 -2.28
C GLU A 18 -2.63 -12.29 -2.90
N SER A 19 -3.64 -12.52 -2.06
CA SER A 19 -5.00 -12.84 -2.52
C SER A 19 -5.59 -11.71 -3.38
N ALA A 20 -5.49 -10.46 -2.91
CA ALA A 20 -5.96 -9.29 -3.64
C ALA A 20 -5.26 -9.13 -5.00
N SER A 21 -3.95 -9.39 -5.04
CA SER A 21 -3.16 -9.35 -6.28
C SER A 21 -3.61 -10.42 -7.27
N ARG A 22 -3.83 -11.65 -6.81
CA ARG A 22 -4.29 -12.76 -7.65
C ARG A 22 -5.68 -12.52 -8.22
N MET A 23 -6.61 -11.98 -7.42
CA MET A 23 -7.98 -11.69 -7.87
C MET A 23 -8.07 -10.63 -8.97
N ARG A 24 -7.05 -9.77 -9.08
CA ARG A 24 -7.03 -8.67 -10.07
C ARG A 24 -6.23 -8.97 -11.33
N LEU A 25 -5.62 -10.16 -11.43
CA LEU A 25 -4.99 -10.58 -12.67
C LEU A 25 -6.00 -10.54 -13.84
N PRO A 26 -5.60 -10.05 -15.04
CA PRO A 26 -4.25 -9.67 -15.43
C PRO A 26 -3.84 -8.22 -15.10
N TYR A 27 -4.72 -7.42 -14.52
CA TYR A 27 -4.53 -5.98 -14.26
C TYR A 27 -3.66 -5.71 -13.03
N GLU A 28 -3.01 -4.54 -12.98
CA GLU A 28 -2.23 -4.14 -11.82
C GLU A 28 -3.14 -3.85 -10.61
N CYS A 29 -2.72 -4.34 -9.43
CA CYS A 29 -3.41 -4.14 -8.15
C CYS A 29 -2.59 -3.27 -7.22
N CYS A 30 -2.77 -1.97 -7.29
CA CYS A 30 -2.12 -1.01 -6.40
C CYS A 30 -2.86 -0.78 -5.08
N GLY A 31 -2.13 -0.28 -4.09
CA GLY A 31 -2.75 0.29 -2.92
C GLY A 31 -1.78 0.88 -1.92
N VAL A 32 -2.34 1.27 -0.79
CA VAL A 32 -1.60 1.76 0.37
C VAL A 32 -1.50 0.69 1.43
N VAL A 33 -0.41 0.73 2.19
CA VAL A 33 -0.22 -0.07 3.39
C VAL A 33 -0.37 0.85 4.60
N TYR A 34 -1.16 0.39 5.56
CA TYR A 34 -1.38 1.06 6.83
C TYR A 34 -0.50 0.48 7.92
N GLY A 35 -0.15 1.31 8.89
CA GLY A 35 0.61 0.87 10.04
C GLY A 35 0.86 1.96 11.06
N THR A 36 1.79 1.68 11.97
CA THR A 36 2.22 2.60 13.03
C THR A 36 3.74 2.58 13.15
N LEU A 37 4.34 3.73 13.47
CA LEU A 37 5.77 3.85 13.75
C LEU A 37 5.99 4.09 15.25
N SER A 38 6.63 3.13 15.90
CA SER A 38 7.00 3.28 17.32
C SER A 38 8.19 4.24 17.51
N ILE A 39 8.34 4.76 18.74
CA ILE A 39 9.45 5.64 19.13
C ILE A 39 10.82 4.93 18.95
N GLY A 40 10.86 3.60 19.03
CA GLY A 40 12.07 2.79 18.81
C GLY A 40 12.50 2.65 17.34
N GLY A 41 11.68 3.13 16.39
CA GLY A 41 11.92 2.97 14.95
C GLY A 41 11.42 1.65 14.38
N VAL A 42 10.53 0.94 15.08
CA VAL A 42 9.86 -0.26 14.56
C VAL A 42 8.56 0.18 13.87
N LEU A 43 8.45 -0.09 12.58
CA LEU A 43 7.27 0.14 11.75
C LEU A 43 6.46 -1.16 11.69
N THR A 44 5.24 -1.13 12.20
CA THR A 44 4.33 -2.28 12.15
C THR A 44 3.28 -2.03 11.08
N ALA A 45 3.33 -2.80 9.99
CA ALA A 45 2.33 -2.78 8.93
C ALA A 45 1.26 -3.83 9.23
N ASP A 46 0.00 -3.39 9.33
CA ASP A 46 -1.10 -4.23 9.81
C ASP A 46 -2.34 -4.25 8.91
N GLY A 47 -2.37 -3.41 7.87
CA GLY A 47 -3.52 -3.29 6.99
C GLY A 47 -3.15 -2.74 5.63
N PHE A 48 -4.09 -2.81 4.70
CA PHE A 48 -3.96 -2.22 3.38
C PHE A 48 -5.31 -1.78 2.84
N SER A 49 -5.28 -0.91 1.84
CA SER A 49 -6.46 -0.58 1.04
C SER A 49 -6.10 -0.58 -0.43
N LEU A 50 -7.00 -1.14 -1.23
CA LEU A 50 -6.91 -1.14 -2.68
C LEU A 50 -7.34 0.22 -3.20
N LEU A 51 -6.52 0.82 -4.06
CA LEU A 51 -6.87 2.06 -4.73
C LEU A 51 -7.22 1.78 -6.20
N ARG A 52 -8.13 2.56 -6.79
CA ARG A 52 -8.38 2.49 -8.24
C ARG A 52 -7.16 3.01 -9.00
N ASN A 53 -6.85 2.36 -10.11
CA ASN A 53 -5.89 2.89 -11.08
C ASN A 53 -6.54 3.99 -11.91
N GLY A 54 -6.16 5.24 -11.62
CA GLY A 54 -6.57 6.43 -12.34
C GLY A 54 -5.71 6.74 -13.57
N SER A 55 -4.77 5.87 -13.95
CA SER A 55 -3.97 6.08 -15.15
C SER A 55 -4.83 5.99 -16.42
N ALA A 56 -4.55 6.87 -17.39
CA ALA A 56 -5.13 6.80 -18.74
C ALA A 56 -4.72 5.53 -19.51
N SER A 57 -3.60 4.90 -19.12
CA SER A 57 -3.08 3.65 -19.71
C SER A 57 -2.86 2.58 -18.63
N PRO A 58 -3.93 2.02 -18.04
CA PRO A 58 -3.88 1.21 -16.82
C PRO A 58 -3.26 -0.19 -17.01
N ILE A 59 -2.95 -0.58 -18.25
CA ILE A 59 -2.30 -1.85 -18.56
C ILE A 59 -0.79 -1.84 -18.30
N ASP A 60 -0.15 -0.67 -18.44
CA ASP A 60 1.31 -0.51 -18.37
C ASP A 60 1.77 0.48 -17.29
N THR A 61 0.84 1.24 -16.72
CA THR A 61 1.13 2.33 -15.81
C THR A 61 0.11 2.42 -14.70
N PHE A 62 0.54 3.01 -13.60
CA PHE A 62 -0.26 3.15 -12.41
C PHE A 62 -0.31 4.61 -11.92
N ALA A 63 -1.49 5.07 -11.55
CA ALA A 63 -1.69 6.31 -10.80
C ALA A 63 -2.80 6.12 -9.75
N PHE A 64 -2.60 6.62 -8.54
CA PHE A 64 -3.64 6.60 -7.53
C PHE A 64 -4.80 7.50 -7.96
N HIS A 65 -6.02 6.96 -8.00
CA HIS A 65 -7.20 7.80 -8.17
C HIS A 65 -7.27 8.80 -6.99
N PRO A 66 -7.35 10.13 -7.24
CA PRO A 66 -7.24 11.13 -6.17
C PRO A 66 -8.26 10.97 -5.05
N GLU A 67 -9.50 10.63 -5.39
CA GLU A 67 -10.57 10.42 -4.39
C GLU A 67 -10.28 9.24 -3.46
N ASP A 68 -9.78 8.13 -4.00
CA ASP A 68 -9.47 6.94 -3.20
C ASP A 68 -8.25 7.19 -2.33
N TRP A 69 -7.26 7.91 -2.86
CA TRP A 69 -6.08 8.32 -2.11
C TRP A 69 -6.44 9.16 -0.89
N ILE A 70 -7.27 10.19 -1.09
CA ILE A 70 -7.74 11.08 -0.02
C ILE A 70 -8.58 10.30 0.99
N SER A 71 -9.49 9.45 0.50
CA SER A 71 -10.34 8.62 1.36
C SER A 71 -9.51 7.66 2.21
N ALA A 72 -8.52 7.00 1.62
CA ALA A 72 -7.60 6.10 2.30
C ALA A 72 -6.74 6.82 3.35
N TYR A 73 -6.35 8.06 3.10
CA TYR A 73 -5.65 8.90 4.09
C TYR A 73 -6.54 9.23 5.29
N TYR A 74 -7.77 9.68 5.06
CA TYR A 74 -8.70 9.98 6.14
C TYR A 74 -9.11 8.72 6.92
N ASP A 75 -9.27 7.59 6.24
CA ASP A 75 -9.53 6.30 6.89
C ASP A 75 -8.36 5.86 7.78
N ALA A 76 -7.11 6.07 7.34
CA ALA A 76 -5.95 5.81 8.19
C ALA A 76 -6.02 6.64 9.47
N GLN A 77 -6.21 7.96 9.33
CA GLN A 77 -6.28 8.88 10.47
C GLN A 77 -7.41 8.55 11.44
N LYS A 78 -8.61 8.27 10.93
CA LYS A 78 -9.78 7.89 11.73
C LYS A 78 -9.52 6.64 12.57
N ASN A 79 -8.69 5.73 12.07
CA ASN A 79 -8.36 4.47 12.73
C ASN A 79 -7.00 4.51 13.46
N GLN A 80 -6.47 5.71 13.75
CA GLN A 80 -5.17 5.89 14.44
C GLN A 80 -4.00 5.15 13.76
N ARG A 81 -4.06 5.08 12.43
CA ARG A 81 -3.02 4.50 11.58
C ARG A 81 -2.44 5.57 10.67
N GLU A 82 -1.25 5.29 10.15
CA GLU A 82 -0.58 6.10 9.13
C GLU A 82 -0.49 5.30 7.83
N ILE A 83 -0.36 6.01 6.71
CA ILE A 83 0.09 5.40 5.45
C ILE A 83 1.60 5.22 5.56
N VAL A 84 2.04 3.97 5.66
CA VAL A 84 3.44 3.61 5.89
C VAL A 84 4.14 3.09 4.63
N GLY A 85 3.39 2.89 3.55
CA GLY A 85 3.95 2.48 2.28
C GLY A 85 2.90 2.31 1.18
N PHE A 86 3.40 1.96 0.00
CA PHE A 86 2.63 1.59 -1.17
C PHE A 86 2.97 0.17 -1.58
N PHE A 87 2.01 -0.53 -2.17
CA PHE A 87 2.28 -1.81 -2.79
C PHE A 87 1.76 -1.82 -4.23
N THR A 88 2.54 -2.46 -5.10
CA THR A 88 2.16 -2.73 -6.48
C THR A 88 2.73 -4.12 -6.83
N PRO A 89 1.91 -5.08 -7.27
CA PRO A 89 2.38 -6.35 -7.79
C PRO A 89 2.87 -6.09 -9.20
N THR A 90 4.14 -5.70 -9.31
CA THR A 90 4.75 -5.50 -10.62
C THR A 90 4.85 -6.85 -11.34
N ARG A 91 4.44 -6.94 -12.61
CA ARG A 91 4.75 -8.11 -13.47
C ARG A 91 6.24 -8.16 -13.92
N ARG A 92 7.01 -7.11 -13.65
CA ARG A 92 8.45 -6.99 -13.89
C ARG A 92 8.98 -6.07 -12.81
N GLY A 93 10.00 -6.49 -12.05
CA GLY A 93 10.57 -5.81 -10.89
C GLY A 93 11.02 -4.35 -11.09
N ARG A 94 10.11 -3.45 -11.46
CA ARG A 94 10.26 -2.01 -11.49
C ARG A 94 9.91 -1.52 -10.10
N GLN A 95 10.94 -1.22 -9.32
CA GLN A 95 10.76 -0.42 -8.12
C GLN A 95 10.29 0.98 -8.55
N PHE A 96 9.11 1.39 -8.10
CA PHE A 96 8.70 2.80 -8.19
C PHE A 96 9.70 3.62 -7.37
N ARG A 97 10.41 4.53 -8.06
CA ARG A 97 11.16 5.60 -7.41
C ARG A 97 10.25 6.82 -7.37
N ALA A 98 9.91 7.25 -6.15
CA ALA A 98 9.32 8.56 -5.89
C ALA A 98 10.37 9.66 -6.08
#